data_AF-A0AA88XDF9-F1
#
_entry.id   AF-A0AA88XDF9-F1
#
_cell.length_a   1.000
_cell.length_b   1.000
_cell.length_c   1.000
_cell.angle_alpha   90.00
_cell.angle_beta   90.00
_cell.angle_gamma   90.00
#
_symmetry.space_group_name_H-M   'P 1'
#
loop_
_entity.id
_entity.type
_entity.pdbx_description
1 polymer ?
#
loop_
_entity_poly.entity_id
_entity_poly.type
_entity_poly.pdbx_seq_one_letter_code
_entity_poly.pdbx_strand_id
1 'polypeptide(L)'
;MGYLYEAIDKAKETIKSNLKNRLSFYMPVLRVIDARWDKQLPSPLHSAGCFLNPGIFFKPSFKNKKEVTRGLLSTITALVPDDYMQDLISSQLEEYKQATGDFGMPIAVRQLAWWEQFGNNCPDLQKFAICVLSECTSATGCERNWSVFEFIHSKKRKDWSTND
;
A
#
# COMPACT_ATOMS: atom_id res chain seq x y z
N MET A 1 3.29 0.63 1.49
CA MET A 1 1.97 0.24 0.92
C MET A 1 1.60 0.78 -0.47
N GLY A 2 1.69 2.08 -0.77
CA GLY A 2 0.89 2.67 -1.86
C GLY A 2 1.20 2.33 -3.33
N TYR A 3 2.33 1.71 -3.65
CA TYR A 3 2.80 1.53 -5.04
C TYR A 3 2.23 0.29 -5.76
N LEU A 4 1.50 -0.57 -5.06
CA LEU A 4 1.11 -1.89 -5.59
C LEU A 4 0.28 -1.81 -6.89
N TYR A 5 -0.69 -0.89 -6.94
CA TYR A 5 -1.54 -0.67 -8.12
C TYR A 5 -0.71 -0.24 -9.34
N GLU A 6 0.18 0.75 -9.16
CA GLU A 6 1.05 1.24 -10.23
C GLU A 6 2.05 0.16 -10.69
N ALA A 7 2.60 -0.61 -9.76
CA ALA A 7 3.54 -1.70 -10.06
C ALA A 7 2.89 -2.78 -10.94
N ILE A 8 1.63 -3.13 -10.65
CA ILE A 8 0.89 -4.13 -11.43
C ILE A 8 0.52 -3.60 -12.81
N ASP A 9 0.04 -2.36 -12.91
CA ASP A 9 -0.23 -1.76 -14.22
C ASP A 9 1.04 -1.73 -15.07
N LYS A 10 2.18 -1.30 -14.49
CA LYS A 10 3.48 -1.30 -15.17
C LYS A 10 3.93 -2.70 -15.56
N ALA A 11 3.72 -3.71 -14.72
CA ALA A 11 4.04 -5.09 -15.03
C ALA A 11 3.20 -5.61 -16.21
N LYS A 12 1.89 -5.34 -16.22
CA LYS A 12 0.99 -5.71 -17.31
C LYS A 12 1.42 -5.07 -18.63
N GLU A 13 1.75 -3.78 -18.64
CA GLU A 13 2.24 -3.09 -19.84
C GLU A 13 3.60 -3.63 -20.33
N THR A 14 4.51 -3.95 -19.40
CA THR A 14 5.79 -4.55 -19.74
C THR A 14 5.61 -5.93 -20.38
N ILE A 15 4.70 -6.75 -19.87
CA ILE A 15 4.37 -8.07 -20.44
C ILE A 15 3.81 -7.92 -21.86
N LYS A 16 2.87 -6.99 -22.08
CA LYS A 16 2.31 -6.70 -23.41
C LYS A 16 3.41 -6.33 -24.41
N SER A 17 4.29 -5.42 -24.01
CA SER A 17 5.41 -4.95 -24.83
C SER A 17 6.38 -6.10 -25.18
N ASN A 18 6.80 -6.89 -24.19
CA ASN A 18 7.71 -8.02 -24.38
C ASN A 18 7.12 -9.11 -25.29
N LEU A 19 5.79 -9.27 -25.29
CA LEU A 19 5.06 -10.19 -26.16
C LEU A 19 4.65 -9.54 -27.50
N LYS A 20 5.36 -8.47 -27.90
CA LYS A 20 5.21 -7.76 -29.18
C LYS A 20 3.77 -7.27 -29.43
N ASN A 21 3.03 -6.95 -28.37
CA ASN A 21 1.62 -6.57 -28.42
C ASN A 21 0.71 -7.60 -29.13
N ARG A 22 1.13 -8.87 -29.21
CA ARG A 22 0.32 -9.94 -29.77
C ARG A 22 -0.72 -10.40 -28.74
N LEU A 23 -1.98 -10.02 -28.99
CA LEU A 23 -3.10 -10.25 -28.09
C LEU A 23 -3.25 -11.71 -27.67
N SER A 24 -3.06 -12.66 -28.59
CA SER A 24 -3.11 -14.10 -28.31
C SER A 24 -2.06 -14.59 -27.32
N PHE A 25 -0.93 -13.88 -27.17
CA PHE A 25 0.17 -14.29 -26.32
C PHE A 25 0.08 -13.70 -24.91
N TYR A 26 -0.23 -12.41 -24.79
CA TYR A 26 -0.26 -11.78 -23.46
C TYR A 26 -1.61 -11.94 -22.75
N MET A 27 -2.73 -12.07 -23.46
CA MET A 27 -4.05 -12.14 -22.83
C MET A 27 -4.19 -13.30 -21.84
N PRO A 28 -3.71 -14.53 -22.12
CA PRO A 28 -3.74 -15.61 -21.13
C PRO A 28 -2.97 -15.25 -19.85
N VAL A 29 -1.82 -14.59 -19.98
CA VAL A 29 -0.98 -14.16 -18.84
C VAL A 29 -1.70 -13.10 -18.03
N LEU A 30 -2.26 -12.07 -18.68
CA LEU A 30 -3.00 -11.02 -17.99
C LEU A 30 -4.22 -11.58 -17.24
N ARG A 31 -4.96 -12.53 -17.83
CA ARG A 31 -6.08 -13.19 -17.15
C ARG A 31 -5.66 -13.90 -15.87
N VAL A 32 -4.49 -14.54 -15.85
CA VAL A 32 -3.97 -15.18 -14.64
C VAL A 32 -3.59 -14.14 -13.59
N ILE A 33 -2.97 -13.03 -14.00
CA ILE A 33 -2.64 -11.92 -13.11
C ILE A 33 -3.91 -11.30 -12.52
N ASP A 34 -4.91 -11.02 -13.34
CA ASP A 34 -6.20 -10.45 -12.92
C ASP A 34 -6.93 -11.39 -11.97
N ALA A 35 -7.00 -12.68 -12.30
CA ALA A 35 -7.63 -13.67 -11.43
C ALA A 35 -6.93 -13.80 -10.06
N ARG A 36 -5.60 -13.61 -10.01
CA ARG A 36 -4.85 -13.58 -8.74
C ARG A 36 -5.01 -12.27 -8.01
N TRP A 37 -5.04 -11.15 -8.75
CA TRP A 37 -5.33 -9.83 -8.20
C TRP A 37 -6.67 -9.92 -7.48
N ASP A 38 -7.77 -10.14 -8.18
CA ASP A 38 -9.13 -10.12 -7.64
C ASP A 38 -9.34 -11.04 -6.42
N LYS A 39 -8.58 -12.14 -6.33
CA LYS A 39 -8.70 -13.12 -5.25
C LYS A 39 -7.77 -12.89 -4.05
N GLN A 40 -6.59 -12.30 -4.24
CA GLN A 40 -5.52 -12.38 -3.23
C GLN A 40 -4.88 -11.04 -2.84
N LEU A 41 -5.01 -9.98 -3.65
CA LEU A 41 -4.11 -8.82 -3.53
C LEU A 41 -4.77 -7.46 -3.20
N PRO A 42 -5.94 -7.05 -3.74
CA PRO A 42 -6.59 -5.81 -3.36
C PRO A 42 -7.27 -6.02 -2.00
N SER A 43 -6.47 -5.98 -0.95
CA SER A 43 -7.01 -5.73 0.38
C SER A 43 -7.48 -4.27 0.43
N PRO A 44 -8.51 -3.96 1.23
CA PRO A 44 -8.87 -2.59 1.56
C PRO A 44 -7.65 -1.74 1.94
N LEU A 45 -6.70 -2.33 2.69
CA LEU A 45 -5.49 -1.65 3.15
C LEU A 45 -4.55 -1.25 1.99
N HIS A 46 -4.35 -2.10 0.98
CA HIS A 46 -3.57 -1.73 -0.22
C HIS A 46 -4.24 -0.59 -0.99
N SER A 47 -5.56 -0.62 -1.06
CA SER A 47 -6.36 0.42 -1.69
C SER A 47 -6.23 1.74 -0.93
N ALA A 48 -6.39 1.73 0.40
CA ALA A 48 -6.15 2.89 1.25
C ALA A 48 -4.73 3.45 1.08
N GLY A 49 -3.71 2.59 1.06
CA GLY A 49 -2.33 3.02 0.83
C GLY A 49 -2.11 3.65 -0.55
N CYS A 50 -2.81 3.18 -1.59
CA CYS A 50 -2.76 3.78 -2.91
C CYS A 50 -3.46 5.15 -2.93
N PHE A 51 -4.62 5.26 -2.29
CA PHE A 51 -5.37 6.52 -2.15
C PHE A 51 -4.50 7.58 -1.48
N LEU A 52 -3.87 7.22 -0.36
CA LEU A 52 -3.11 8.13 0.49
C LEU A 52 -1.71 8.45 -0.06
N ASN A 53 -1.32 7.89 -1.21
CA ASN A 53 -0.08 8.24 -1.88
C ASN A 53 -0.33 9.34 -2.92
N PRO A 54 0.04 10.61 -2.64
CA PRO A 54 -0.22 11.74 -3.53
C PRO A 54 0.48 11.58 -4.88
N GLY A 55 1.68 11.00 -4.88
CA GLY A 55 2.46 10.70 -6.07
C GLY A 55 1.81 9.68 -7.00
N ILE A 56 0.74 9.01 -6.58
CA ILE A 56 -0.05 8.09 -7.41
C ILE A 56 -1.46 8.62 -7.60
N PHE A 57 -2.16 8.96 -6.52
CA PHE A 57 -3.58 9.32 -6.56
C PHE A 57 -3.87 10.56 -7.41
N PHE A 58 -2.97 11.55 -7.38
CA PHE A 58 -3.10 12.77 -8.18
C PHE A 58 -2.53 12.68 -9.59
N LYS A 59 -1.91 11.55 -9.98
CA LYS A 59 -1.44 11.38 -11.36
C LYS A 59 -2.63 11.40 -12.33
N PRO A 60 -2.57 12.18 -13.43
CA PRO A 60 -3.64 12.19 -14.44
C PRO A 60 -3.89 10.82 -15.09
N SER A 61 -2.86 9.96 -15.13
CA SER A 61 -2.94 8.61 -15.70
C SER A 61 -3.59 7.58 -14.78
N PHE A 62 -3.88 7.92 -13.52
CA PHE A 62 -4.41 6.98 -12.54
C PHE A 62 -5.91 6.71 -12.76
N LYS A 63 -6.27 5.44 -13.00
CA LYS A 63 -7.62 5.04 -13.44
C LYS A 63 -8.51 4.49 -12.32
N ASN A 64 -7.93 3.89 -11.28
CA ASN A 64 -8.66 3.06 -10.31
C ASN A 64 -9.25 3.86 -9.14
N LYS A 65 -9.60 5.14 -9.35
CA LYS A 65 -10.06 6.06 -8.28
C LYS A 65 -11.26 5.54 -7.50
N LYS A 66 -12.24 4.93 -8.17
CA LYS A 66 -13.46 4.39 -7.52
C LYS A 66 -13.14 3.20 -6.61
N GLU A 67 -12.38 2.22 -7.11
CA GLU A 67 -11.96 1.04 -6.35
C GLU A 67 -11.15 1.44 -5.12
N VAL A 68 -10.17 2.33 -5.33
CA VAL A 68 -9.26 2.80 -4.30
C VAL A 68 -9.96 3.63 -3.22
N THR A 69 -10.95 4.44 -3.60
CA THR A 69 -11.82 5.17 -2.65
C THR A 69 -12.66 4.21 -1.80
N ARG A 70 -13.27 3.19 -2.42
CA ARG A 70 -14.06 2.19 -1.68
C ARG A 70 -13.19 1.44 -0.68
N GLY A 71 -11.99 1.02 -1.10
CA GLY A 71 -11.06 0.34 -0.22
C GLY A 71 -10.58 1.23 0.93
N LEU A 72 -10.35 2.53 0.70
CA LEU A 72 -10.06 3.49 1.77
C LEU A 72 -11.17 3.52 2.83
N LEU A 73 -12.43 3.69 2.41
CA LEU A 73 -13.57 3.74 3.34
C LEU A 73 -13.67 2.44 4.15
N SER A 74 -13.54 1.29 3.50
CA SER A 74 -13.52 -0.01 4.19
C SER A 74 -12.36 -0.11 5.18
N THR A 75 -11.19 0.47 4.90
CA THR A 75 -10.07 0.51 5.85
C THR A 75 -10.32 1.45 7.01
N ILE A 76 -10.94 2.61 6.80
CA ILE A 76 -11.29 3.55 7.87
C ILE A 76 -12.24 2.87 8.85
N THR A 77 -13.34 2.30 8.37
CA THR A 77 -14.31 1.59 9.23
C THR A 77 -13.70 0.38 9.95
N ALA A 78 -12.70 -0.27 9.34
CA ALA A 78 -12.02 -1.41 9.96
C ALA A 78 -10.99 -1.02 11.04
N LEU A 79 -10.30 0.11 10.87
CA LEU A 79 -9.19 0.53 11.74
C LEU A 79 -9.58 1.60 12.77
N VAL A 80 -10.68 2.31 12.54
CA VAL A 80 -11.16 3.42 13.39
C VAL A 80 -12.58 3.09 13.88
N PRO A 81 -12.73 2.46 15.07
CA PRO A 81 -14.04 2.05 15.57
C PRO A 81 -14.94 3.20 16.00
N ASP A 82 -14.37 4.37 16.27
CA ASP A 82 -15.10 5.54 16.77
C ASP A 82 -15.71 6.34 15.61
N ASP A 83 -17.03 6.43 15.57
CA ASP A 83 -17.77 7.09 14.48
C ASP A 83 -17.46 8.58 14.37
N TYR A 84 -17.24 9.27 15.50
CA TYR A 84 -16.85 10.67 15.49
C TYR A 84 -15.47 10.88 14.84
N MET A 85 -14.50 10.01 15.13
CA MET A 85 -13.19 10.02 14.47
C MET A 85 -13.29 9.66 12.99
N GLN A 86 -14.18 8.74 12.61
CA GLN A 86 -14.44 8.44 11.19
C GLN A 86 -14.98 9.66 10.44
N ASP A 87 -15.93 10.40 11.02
CA ASP A 87 -16.48 11.62 10.45
C ASP A 87 -15.42 12.73 10.33
N LEU A 88 -14.58 12.88 11.35
CA LEU A 88 -13.48 13.86 11.36
C LEU A 88 -12.45 13.56 10.26
N ILE A 89 -12.02 12.30 10.13
CA ILE A 89 -11.13 11.85 9.05
C ILE A 89 -11.80 12.07 7.69
N SER A 90 -13.10 11.80 7.58
CA SER A 90 -13.86 11.99 6.33
C SER A 90 -13.93 13.46 5.92
N SER A 91 -14.10 14.38 6.87
CA SER A 91 -14.04 15.83 6.61
C SER A 91 -12.65 16.24 6.10
N GLN A 92 -11.58 15.83 6.78
CA GLN A 92 -10.20 16.13 6.40
C GLN A 92 -9.82 15.51 5.03
N LEU A 93 -10.43 14.38 4.67
CA LEU A 93 -10.23 13.74 3.37
C LEU A 93 -10.72 14.59 2.19
N GLU A 94 -11.75 15.42 2.39
CA GLU A 94 -12.21 16.29 1.31
C GLU A 94 -11.17 17.38 0.98
N GLU A 95 -10.49 17.93 1.99
CA GLU A 95 -9.37 18.86 1.79
C GLU A 95 -8.21 18.20 1.04
N TYR A 96 -7.87 16.97 1.40
CA TYR A 96 -6.89 16.17 0.68
C TYR A 96 -7.30 15.98 -0.79
N LYS A 97 -8.52 15.51 -1.07
CA LYS A 97 -9.00 15.23 -2.44
C LYS A 97 -9.00 16.44 -3.33
N GLN A 98 -9.31 17.62 -2.78
CA GLN A 98 -9.32 18.88 -3.50
C GLN A 98 -7.90 19.45 -3.71
N ALA A 99 -6.89 18.83 -3.09
CA ALA A 99 -5.51 19.30 -3.08
C ALA A 99 -5.43 20.77 -2.65
N THR A 100 -6.22 21.14 -1.63
CA THR A 100 -6.25 22.50 -1.08
C THR A 100 -5.18 22.70 -0.03
N GLY A 101 -4.81 23.95 0.23
CA GLY A 101 -3.78 24.29 1.21
C GLY A 101 -2.42 23.69 0.88
N ASP A 102 -1.76 23.14 1.89
CA ASP A 102 -0.41 22.57 1.79
C ASP A 102 -0.34 21.34 0.87
N PHE A 103 -1.45 20.63 0.69
CA PHE A 103 -1.54 19.46 -0.17
C PHE A 103 -1.42 19.78 -1.67
N GLY A 104 -1.78 21.00 -2.07
CA GLY A 104 -1.72 21.46 -3.47
C GLY A 104 -0.33 21.91 -3.92
N MET A 105 0.65 21.98 -3.02
CA MET A 105 1.97 22.49 -3.35
C MET A 105 2.73 21.52 -4.29
N PRO A 106 3.35 22.00 -5.39
CA PRO A 106 4.10 21.14 -6.31
C PRO A 106 5.26 20.35 -5.68
N ILE A 107 5.85 20.87 -4.60
CA ILE A 107 6.92 20.20 -3.84
C ILE A 107 6.38 18.99 -3.06
N ALA A 108 5.11 19.04 -2.67
CA ALA A 108 4.47 18.04 -1.83
C ALA A 108 4.46 16.68 -2.56
N VAL A 109 4.05 16.64 -3.83
CA VAL A 109 3.95 15.39 -4.62
C VAL A 109 5.26 14.59 -4.75
N ARG A 110 6.42 15.20 -4.44
CA ARG A 110 7.76 14.60 -4.62
C ARG A 110 8.40 14.09 -3.32
N GLN A 111 7.80 14.33 -2.16
CA GLN A 111 8.41 14.02 -0.86
C GLN A 111 8.00 12.62 -0.34
N LEU A 112 8.96 11.87 0.20
CA LEU A 112 8.71 10.58 0.84
C LEU A 112 7.99 10.75 2.20
N ALA A 113 8.35 11.79 2.96
CA ALA A 113 7.74 12.15 4.24
C ALA A 113 6.58 13.15 4.07
N TRP A 114 5.74 12.92 3.05
CA TRP A 114 4.70 13.87 2.66
C TRP A 114 3.70 14.17 3.76
N TRP A 115 3.17 13.12 4.39
CA TRP A 115 2.18 13.28 5.45
C TRP A 115 2.75 14.02 6.66
N GLU A 116 4.01 13.80 7.02
CA GLU A 116 4.66 14.51 8.13
C GLU A 116 4.82 16.02 7.88
N GLN A 117 5.01 16.43 6.63
CA GLN A 117 5.29 17.84 6.29
C GLN A 117 4.05 18.63 5.92
N PHE A 118 3.09 18.01 5.23
CA PHE A 118 1.94 18.71 4.63
C PHE A 118 0.61 18.33 5.30
N GLY A 119 0.60 17.36 6.21
CA GLY A 119 -0.61 16.90 6.92
C GLY A 119 -1.01 17.72 8.14
N ASN A 120 -0.31 18.80 8.48
CA ASN A 120 -0.49 19.51 9.75
C ASN A 120 -1.90 20.10 9.96
N ASN A 121 -2.56 20.51 8.88
CA ASN A 121 -3.93 21.05 8.94
C ASN A 121 -4.99 19.92 9.04
N CYS A 122 -4.59 18.66 8.86
CA CYS A 122 -5.44 17.48 8.92
C CYS A 122 -4.82 16.42 9.83
N PRO A 123 -4.73 16.67 11.15
CA PRO A 123 -3.92 15.86 12.07
C PRO A 123 -4.41 14.41 12.22
N ASP A 124 -5.72 14.16 12.11
CA ASP A 124 -6.29 12.82 12.27
C ASP A 124 -6.10 11.98 11.02
N LEU A 125 -6.32 12.59 9.85
CA LEU A 125 -5.99 12.01 8.56
C LEU A 125 -4.48 11.78 8.43
N GLN A 126 -3.64 12.69 8.91
CA GLN A 126 -2.19 12.54 8.94
C GLN A 126 -1.78 11.30 9.73
N LYS A 127 -2.28 11.14 10.96
CA LYS A 127 -2.00 9.95 11.79
C LYS A 127 -2.47 8.67 11.12
N PHE A 128 -3.69 8.67 10.58
CA PHE A 128 -4.25 7.54 9.85
C PHE A 128 -3.40 7.18 8.64
N ALA A 129 -2.97 8.17 7.88
CA ALA A 129 -2.20 7.95 6.67
C ALA A 129 -0.79 7.45 6.95
N ILE A 130 -0.12 8.00 7.97
CA ILE A 130 1.19 7.49 8.43
C ILE A 130 1.06 6.03 8.86
N CYS A 131 0.01 5.68 9.62
CA CYS A 131 -0.25 4.30 10.02
C CYS A 131 -0.40 3.38 8.79
N VAL A 132 -1.32 3.69 7.88
CA VAL A 132 -1.57 2.87 6.68
C VAL A 132 -0.36 2.76 5.75
N LEU A 133 0.41 3.84 5.59
CA LEU A 133 1.55 3.85 4.65
C LEU A 133 2.80 3.17 5.21
N SER A 134 2.96 3.16 6.54
CA SER A 134 4.06 2.50 7.26
C SER A 134 3.95 0.99 7.27
N GLU A 135 2.78 0.44 6.94
CA GLU A 135 2.59 -1.01 6.84
C GLU A 135 3.46 -1.63 5.72
N CYS A 136 4.02 -2.80 6.01
CA CYS A 136 4.85 -3.53 5.07
C CYS A 136 3.98 -4.33 4.08
N THR A 137 4.13 -4.09 2.77
CA THR A 137 3.41 -4.86 1.71
C THR A 137 3.94 -6.29 1.54
N SER A 138 5.05 -6.64 2.18
CA SER A 138 5.76 -7.90 1.93
C SER A 138 6.34 -8.48 3.20
N ALA A 139 6.12 -9.77 3.43
CA ALA A 139 6.80 -10.55 4.47
C ALA A 139 8.31 -10.75 4.20
N THR A 140 8.79 -10.47 2.98
CA THR A 140 10.21 -10.61 2.60
C THR A 140 11.15 -9.64 3.35
N GLY A 141 10.62 -8.54 3.89
CA GLY A 141 11.35 -7.68 4.83
C GLY A 141 11.70 -8.43 6.13
N CYS A 142 10.81 -9.30 6.59
CA CYS A 142 11.06 -10.19 7.72
C CYS A 142 12.04 -11.30 7.32
N GLU A 143 11.97 -11.87 6.11
CA GLU A 143 12.88 -12.92 5.60
C GLU A 143 14.37 -12.56 5.72
N ARG A 144 14.73 -11.27 5.59
CA ARG A 144 16.11 -10.80 5.84
C ARG A 144 16.58 -10.97 7.30
N ASN A 145 15.65 -11.02 8.25
CA ASN A 145 15.93 -11.30 9.66
C ASN A 145 15.82 -12.79 10.00
N TRP A 146 15.27 -13.65 9.13
CA TRP A 146 15.15 -15.09 9.42
C TRP A 146 16.51 -15.77 9.51
N SER A 147 17.50 -15.36 8.71
CA SER A 147 18.87 -15.91 8.83
C SER A 147 19.53 -15.58 10.17
N VAL A 148 19.25 -14.39 10.73
CA VAL A 148 19.71 -13.97 12.06
C VAL A 148 18.92 -14.70 13.16
N PHE A 149 17.61 -14.86 12.99
CA PHE A 149 16.75 -15.57 13.93
C PHE A 149 17.08 -17.07 14.00
N GLU A 150 17.31 -17.70 12.84
CA GLU A 150 17.79 -19.08 12.72
C GLU A 150 19.17 -19.22 13.38
N PHE A 151 20.09 -18.27 13.20
CA PHE A 151 21.38 -18.28 13.89
C PHE A 151 21.24 -18.21 15.44
N ILE A 152 20.32 -17.40 15.96
CA ILE A 152 20.09 -17.25 17.41
C ILE A 152 19.39 -18.48 18.00
N HIS A 153 18.43 -19.07 17.28
CA HIS A 153 17.60 -20.17 17.78
C HIS A 153 18.06 -21.57 17.37
N SER A 154 19.06 -21.71 16.48
CA SER A 154 19.63 -22.99 16.06
C SER A 154 20.64 -23.61 17.04
N LYS A 155 20.90 -22.98 18.20
CA LYS A 155 21.67 -23.63 19.27
C LYS A 155 20.82 -24.73 19.91
N LYS A 156 20.89 -25.91 19.29
CA LYS A 156 20.57 -27.23 19.83
C LYS A 156 21.07 -27.29 21.29
N ARG A 157 20.17 -27.47 22.26
CA ARG A 157 20.56 -27.88 23.62
C ARG A 157 21.39 -29.15 23.47
N LYS A 158 22.68 -29.09 23.80
CA LYS A 158 23.44 -30.31 24.07
C LYS A 158 22.88 -30.87 25.37
N ASP A 159 22.21 -32.00 25.26
CA ASP A 159 21.81 -32.80 26.41
C ASP A 159 23.10 -33.32 27.06
N TRP A 160 23.35 -32.92 28.31
CA TRP A 160 24.51 -33.36 29.08
C TRP A 160 24.15 -34.60 29.90
N SER A 161 23.62 -35.64 29.26
CA SER A 161 23.47 -36.94 29.93
C SER A 161 24.86 -37.60 30.06
N THR A 162 25.49 -37.31 31.19
CA THR A 162 26.63 -37.98 31.83
C THR A 162 26.46 -39.50 31.95
N ASN A 163 27.60 -40.21 31.80
CA ASN A 163 28.01 -41.50 32.37
C ASN A 163 27.14 -42.72 32.03
N ASP A 164 27.67 -43.80 31.44
CA ASP A 164 28.70 -44.72 31.96
C ASP A 164 29.42 -45.49 30.83
#